data_AF-A0A8S2AME9-F1
#
_entry.id   AF-A0A8S2AME9-F1
#
_cell.length_a   1.000
_cell.length_b   1.000
_cell.length_c   1.000
_cell.angle_alpha   90.00
_cell.angle_beta   90.00
_cell.angle_gamma   90.00
#
_symmetry.space_group_name_H-M   'P 1'
#
loop_
_entity.id
_entity.type
_entity.pdbx_description
1 polymer ?
#
loop_
_entity_poly.entity_id
_entity_poly.type
_entity_poly.pdbx_seq_one_letter_code
_entity_poly.pdbx_strand_id
1 'polypeptide(L)'
;MASSSTRKYETRKRDPNPKTTALLVIDMQNHFSSMAKPILNNVLTTIDICRRASIPIFFTRHNHKSPTDHGMLGEWCNGDLIFDGTTDSEIIPEIHRQVTAPDEMVEKSTYSAFNNTRLQEKLNKIGVKEVIVIGVMTNLCCETTAREAFIKGFRVFFSTDATATVNEELHEATLMNLAYGFAYLVDCDSLRRSLLNEEDYSSPVQSFLRPPPSANFEKDRHLMYLEMMYELLPYHYQSQEINRLTITHFIISGLHFLGAIDRENSMVSLVQGVLIFPLMRIGFMPIHIGDILVKLTFCVESYDGGFGLISGSESHGCFSAYYGSEAEGFGLINDSSSLALYFLDKFLVAMVPGDAFGDDSCIRISYATSLDVLQAAVEKIRKALEPLRATVSV
;
A
#
# COMPACT_ATOMS: atom_id res chain seq x y z
N MET A 1 3.31 -3.31 -14.61
CA MET A 1 2.86 -4.67 -15.00
C MET A 1 1.47 -4.95 -14.45
N ALA A 2 0.47 -5.00 -15.31
CA ALA A 2 -0.92 -5.25 -14.94
C ALA A 2 -1.12 -6.61 -14.22
N SER A 3 -2.08 -6.61 -13.28
CA SER A 3 -2.55 -7.77 -12.52
C SER A 3 -2.88 -8.95 -13.44
N SER A 4 -2.85 -10.19 -12.93
CA SER A 4 -3.13 -11.38 -13.77
C SER A 4 -4.55 -11.40 -14.36
N SER A 5 -5.49 -10.65 -13.77
CA SER A 5 -6.91 -10.60 -14.11
C SER A 5 -7.22 -9.72 -15.32
N THR A 6 -6.52 -8.59 -15.49
CA THR A 6 -6.72 -7.64 -16.60
C THR A 6 -6.21 -8.17 -17.95
N ARG A 7 -5.14 -8.96 -17.94
CA ARG A 7 -4.51 -9.54 -19.15
C ARG A 7 -5.47 -10.33 -20.03
N LYS A 8 -6.49 -10.96 -19.44
CA LYS A 8 -7.52 -11.71 -20.18
C LYS A 8 -8.28 -10.81 -21.15
N TYR A 9 -8.48 -9.55 -20.81
CA TYR A 9 -9.27 -8.59 -21.58
C TYR A 9 -8.43 -7.68 -22.47
N GLU A 10 -7.12 -7.55 -22.20
CA GLU A 10 -6.12 -6.87 -23.03
C GLU A 10 -5.79 -7.66 -24.32
N THR A 11 -6.81 -7.87 -25.16
CA THR A 11 -6.68 -8.57 -26.44
C THR A 11 -6.06 -7.71 -27.55
N ARG A 12 -5.89 -6.41 -27.31
CA ARG A 12 -5.39 -5.43 -28.28
C ARG A 12 -4.23 -4.67 -27.69
N LYS A 13 -3.19 -4.45 -28.49
CA LYS A 13 -2.01 -3.67 -28.13
C LYS A 13 -1.76 -2.58 -29.15
N ARG A 14 -1.41 -1.41 -28.67
CA ARG A 14 -1.03 -0.26 -29.48
C ARG A 14 -0.25 0.71 -28.61
N ASP A 15 0.65 1.43 -29.23
CA ASP A 15 1.38 2.53 -28.59
C ASP A 15 0.81 3.89 -29.04
N PRO A 16 0.84 4.91 -28.18
CA PRO A 16 0.45 6.27 -28.54
C PRO A 16 1.41 6.88 -29.57
N ASN A 17 0.86 7.67 -30.50
CA ASN A 17 1.63 8.45 -31.46
C ASN A 17 1.80 9.89 -30.96
N PRO A 18 3.00 10.30 -30.51
CA PRO A 18 3.21 11.60 -29.85
C PRO A 18 2.78 12.80 -30.69
N LYS A 19 2.76 12.68 -32.03
CA LYS A 19 2.33 13.78 -32.93
C LYS A 19 0.84 14.04 -32.93
N THR A 20 0.03 13.09 -32.44
CA THR A 20 -1.44 13.15 -32.47
C THR A 20 -2.09 12.85 -31.12
N THR A 21 -1.29 12.68 -30.06
CA THR A 21 -1.79 12.39 -28.71
C THR A 21 -1.87 13.68 -27.88
N ALA A 22 -2.79 13.73 -26.93
CA ALA A 22 -2.78 14.67 -25.82
C ALA A 22 -2.84 13.92 -24.48
N LEU A 23 -2.23 14.47 -23.43
CA LEU A 23 -2.36 13.98 -22.06
C LEU A 23 -3.52 14.71 -21.36
N LEU A 24 -4.41 13.95 -20.72
CA LEU A 24 -5.48 14.46 -19.86
C LEU A 24 -5.17 14.10 -18.41
N VAL A 25 -4.90 15.12 -17.59
CA VAL A 25 -4.65 15.00 -16.14
C VAL A 25 -5.93 15.36 -15.40
N ILE A 26 -6.65 14.34 -14.95
CA ILE A 26 -8.01 14.49 -14.42
C ILE A 26 -7.99 14.78 -12.92
N ASP A 27 -8.55 15.92 -12.53
CA ASP A 27 -9.01 16.28 -11.17
C ASP A 27 -8.00 16.02 -10.05
N MET A 28 -6.72 16.34 -10.27
CA MET A 28 -5.68 16.25 -9.22
C MET A 28 -5.78 17.43 -8.24
N GLN A 29 -6.94 17.55 -7.57
CA GLN A 29 -7.31 18.64 -6.66
C GLN A 29 -7.14 18.27 -5.19
N ASN A 30 -7.06 19.27 -4.31
CA ASN A 30 -6.93 19.08 -2.86
C ASN A 30 -8.03 18.20 -2.25
N HIS A 31 -9.26 18.33 -2.75
CA HIS A 31 -10.38 17.46 -2.34
C HIS A 31 -10.06 15.95 -2.48
N PHE A 32 -9.26 15.57 -3.48
CA PHE A 32 -8.89 14.18 -3.74
C PHE A 32 -7.47 13.82 -3.26
N SER A 33 -6.84 14.65 -2.42
CA SER A 33 -5.42 14.52 -2.05
C SER A 33 -5.06 13.15 -1.47
N SER A 34 -5.91 12.57 -0.62
CA SER A 34 -5.67 11.25 -0.02
C SER A 34 -5.56 10.14 -1.07
N MET A 35 -6.34 10.23 -2.14
CA MET A 35 -6.37 9.29 -3.26
C MET A 35 -5.28 9.57 -4.30
N ALA A 36 -4.95 10.85 -4.50
CA ALA A 36 -3.93 11.29 -5.43
C ALA A 36 -2.50 10.99 -4.96
N LYS A 37 -2.22 11.09 -3.66
CA LYS A 37 -0.88 10.92 -3.09
C LYS A 37 -0.19 9.59 -3.47
N PRO A 38 -0.84 8.42 -3.37
CA PRO A 38 -0.23 7.15 -3.72
C PRO A 38 0.24 7.04 -5.19
N ILE A 39 -0.43 7.72 -6.11
CA ILE A 39 -0.11 7.70 -7.56
C ILE A 39 0.69 8.92 -8.02
N LEU A 40 1.00 9.86 -7.11
CA LEU A 40 1.56 11.16 -7.45
C LEU A 40 2.87 11.04 -8.25
N ASN A 41 3.77 10.15 -7.84
CA ASN A 41 5.04 9.93 -8.53
C ASN A 41 4.83 9.45 -9.98
N ASN A 42 3.85 8.57 -10.21
CA ASN A 42 3.53 8.07 -11.55
C ASN A 42 2.84 9.12 -12.41
N VAL A 43 1.98 9.96 -11.80
CA VAL A 43 1.38 11.11 -12.48
C VAL A 43 2.46 12.10 -12.91
N LEU A 44 3.37 12.49 -12.01
CA LEU A 44 4.49 13.39 -12.32
C LEU A 44 5.42 12.81 -13.39
N THR A 45 5.71 11.51 -13.30
CA THR A 45 6.51 10.79 -14.30
C THR A 45 5.83 10.77 -15.67
N THR A 46 4.52 10.55 -15.72
CA THR A 46 3.77 10.55 -16.97
C THR A 46 3.72 11.94 -17.60
N ILE A 47 3.57 12.98 -16.79
CA ILE A 47 3.66 14.39 -17.24
C ILE A 47 5.04 14.65 -17.86
N ASP A 48 6.13 14.25 -17.20
CA ASP A 48 7.49 14.42 -17.72
C ASP A 48 7.69 13.68 -19.05
N ILE A 49 7.29 12.40 -19.13
CA ILE A 49 7.38 11.61 -20.36
C ILE A 49 6.64 12.30 -21.50
N CYS A 50 5.41 12.78 -21.26
CA CYS A 50 4.61 13.45 -22.27
C CYS A 50 5.24 14.78 -22.70
N ARG A 51 5.78 15.58 -21.77
CA ARG A 51 6.49 16.83 -22.10
C ARG A 51 7.71 16.57 -22.97
N ARG A 52 8.54 15.59 -22.60
CA ARG A 52 9.74 15.20 -23.38
C ARG A 52 9.36 14.71 -24.77
N ALA A 53 8.20 14.07 -24.92
CA ALA A 53 7.64 13.67 -26.20
C ALA A 53 6.89 14.79 -26.96
N SER A 54 6.89 16.03 -26.44
CA SER A 54 6.16 17.19 -26.99
C SER A 54 4.64 16.97 -27.13
N ILE A 55 4.06 16.16 -26.23
CA ILE A 55 2.63 15.91 -26.16
C ILE A 55 1.95 17.06 -25.39
N PRO A 56 0.90 17.71 -25.95
CA PRO A 56 0.13 18.75 -25.25
C PRO A 56 -0.61 18.18 -24.03
N ILE A 57 -0.67 18.97 -22.95
CA ILE A 57 -1.26 18.55 -21.68
C ILE A 57 -2.48 19.42 -21.33
N PHE A 58 -3.57 18.75 -20.97
CA PHE A 58 -4.80 19.36 -20.47
C PHE A 58 -5.05 18.87 -19.05
N PHE A 59 -5.22 19.81 -18.13
CA PHE A 59 -5.61 19.55 -16.74
C PHE A 59 -7.11 19.79 -16.59
N THR A 60 -7.77 19.05 -15.71
CA THR A 60 -9.16 19.32 -15.36
C THR A 60 -9.30 19.72 -13.89
N ARG A 61 -10.30 20.56 -13.63
CA ARG A 61 -10.83 20.78 -12.27
C ARG A 61 -12.33 20.51 -12.26
N HIS A 62 -12.76 19.67 -11.34
CA HIS A 62 -14.16 19.48 -11.03
C HIS A 62 -14.62 20.58 -10.08
N ASN A 63 -15.44 21.51 -10.57
CA ASN A 63 -15.95 22.63 -9.80
C ASN A 63 -17.41 22.93 -10.12
N HIS A 64 -18.18 23.26 -9.09
CA HIS A 64 -19.52 23.79 -9.18
C HIS A 64 -19.49 25.30 -8.93
N LYS A 65 -20.17 26.06 -9.79
CA LYS A 65 -20.29 27.53 -9.63
C LYS A 65 -21.48 27.94 -8.77
N SER A 66 -22.46 27.04 -8.62
CA SER A 66 -23.69 27.28 -7.89
C SER A 66 -24.14 26.00 -7.19
N PRO A 67 -24.78 26.09 -6.02
CA PRO A 67 -25.47 24.98 -5.37
C PRO A 67 -26.66 24.41 -6.16
N THR A 68 -26.92 24.90 -7.37
CA THR A 68 -27.95 24.36 -8.28
C THR A 68 -27.36 23.71 -9.53
N ASP A 69 -26.04 23.81 -9.74
CA ASP A 69 -25.30 23.29 -10.90
C ASP A 69 -24.71 21.91 -10.60
N HIS A 70 -25.40 21.09 -9.81
CA HIS A 70 -24.89 19.79 -9.36
C HIS A 70 -25.54 18.59 -10.05
N GLY A 71 -26.72 18.77 -10.68
CA GLY A 71 -27.49 17.66 -11.24
C GLY A 71 -27.62 16.50 -10.26
N MET A 72 -27.42 15.27 -10.74
CA MET A 72 -27.44 14.06 -9.89
C MET A 72 -26.26 13.94 -8.93
N LEU A 73 -25.15 14.68 -9.15
CA LEU A 73 -23.99 14.60 -8.25
C LEU A 73 -24.31 15.15 -6.86
N GLY A 74 -25.11 16.22 -6.79
CA GLY A 74 -25.54 16.77 -5.50
C GLY A 74 -26.36 15.77 -4.69
N GLU A 75 -27.22 14.98 -5.35
CA GLU A 75 -27.99 13.93 -4.70
C GLU A 75 -27.11 12.74 -4.31
N TRP A 76 -26.28 12.25 -5.23
CA TRP A 76 -25.48 11.04 -5.03
C TRP A 76 -24.32 11.25 -4.04
N CYS A 77 -23.70 12.41 -4.05
CA CYS A 77 -22.63 12.79 -3.12
C CYS A 77 -23.18 13.42 -1.84
N ASN A 78 -24.50 13.42 -1.61
CA ASN A 78 -25.14 13.99 -0.42
C ASN A 78 -24.69 15.43 -0.12
N GLY A 79 -24.58 16.25 -1.18
CA GLY A 79 -24.13 17.64 -1.10
C GLY A 79 -22.61 17.85 -0.99
N ASP A 80 -21.80 16.79 -0.96
CA ASP A 80 -20.34 16.87 -1.01
C ASP A 80 -19.90 17.28 -2.42
N LEU A 81 -19.85 18.60 -2.64
CA LEU A 81 -19.58 19.24 -3.91
C LEU A 81 -18.38 20.17 -3.77
N ILE A 82 -17.53 20.16 -4.79
CA ILE A 82 -16.36 21.03 -4.85
C ILE A 82 -16.79 22.37 -5.46
N PHE A 83 -16.73 23.45 -4.68
CA PHE A 83 -17.12 24.78 -5.14
C PHE A 83 -15.91 25.61 -5.59
N ASP A 84 -16.07 26.39 -6.65
CA ASP A 84 -15.00 27.27 -7.16
C ASP A 84 -14.57 28.31 -6.10
N GLY A 85 -13.27 28.59 -6.04
CA GLY A 85 -12.67 29.51 -5.07
C GLY A 85 -12.44 28.92 -3.67
N THR A 86 -12.74 27.64 -3.46
CA THR A 86 -12.39 26.91 -2.22
C THR A 86 -11.00 26.27 -2.34
N THR A 87 -10.33 26.03 -1.22
CA THR A 87 -9.04 25.29 -1.23
C THR A 87 -9.18 23.89 -1.82
N ASP A 88 -10.32 23.23 -1.58
CA ASP A 88 -10.64 21.92 -2.14
C ASP A 88 -10.67 21.91 -3.68
N SER A 89 -11.05 23.03 -4.29
CA SER A 89 -11.08 23.23 -5.74
C SER A 89 -9.70 23.42 -6.38
N GLU A 90 -8.68 23.72 -5.60
CA GLU A 90 -7.33 23.99 -6.11
C GLU A 90 -6.61 22.70 -6.48
N ILE A 91 -5.78 22.77 -7.52
CA ILE A 91 -4.86 21.69 -7.90
C ILE A 91 -3.85 21.48 -6.76
N ILE A 92 -3.53 20.22 -6.44
CA ILE A 92 -2.54 19.92 -5.39
C ILE A 92 -1.19 20.59 -5.71
N PRO A 93 -0.46 21.11 -4.72
CA PRO A 93 0.74 21.94 -4.97
C PRO A 93 1.80 21.26 -5.84
N GLU A 94 1.96 19.94 -5.72
CA GLU A 94 2.92 19.14 -6.48
C GLU A 94 2.60 19.14 -7.98
N ILE A 95 1.32 19.06 -8.34
CA ILE A 95 0.87 19.11 -9.74
C ILE A 95 0.79 20.55 -10.21
N HIS A 96 0.37 21.49 -9.36
CA HIS A 96 0.29 22.90 -9.72
C HIS A 96 1.65 23.45 -10.20
N ARG A 97 2.75 23.03 -9.56
CA ARG A 97 4.13 23.37 -9.98
C ARG A 97 4.51 22.83 -11.36
N GLN A 98 3.84 21.78 -11.84
CA GLN A 98 4.08 21.23 -13.17
C GLN A 98 3.26 21.92 -14.26
N VAL A 99 2.23 22.69 -13.92
CA VAL A 99 1.41 23.38 -14.92
C VAL A 99 2.21 24.55 -15.49
N THR A 100 2.52 24.52 -16.79
CA THR A 100 3.21 25.64 -17.46
C THR A 100 2.52 25.97 -18.77
N ALA A 101 2.68 27.18 -19.29
CA ALA A 101 2.27 27.45 -20.67
C ALA A 101 2.98 26.47 -21.65
N PRO A 102 2.30 25.92 -22.68
CA PRO A 102 0.93 26.21 -23.11
C PRO A 102 -0.15 25.25 -22.57
N ASP A 103 0.08 24.59 -21.43
CA ASP A 103 -0.91 23.67 -20.82
C ASP A 103 -2.26 24.38 -20.60
N GLU A 104 -3.34 23.64 -20.77
CA GLU A 104 -4.69 24.18 -20.64
C GLU A 104 -5.43 23.62 -19.43
N MET A 105 -6.07 24.50 -18.67
CA MET A 105 -7.00 24.12 -17.60
C MET A 105 -8.43 24.04 -18.13
N VAL A 106 -9.13 22.95 -17.85
CA VAL A 106 -10.52 22.70 -18.24
C VAL A 106 -11.37 22.56 -16.99
N GLU A 107 -12.24 23.53 -16.78
CA GLU A 107 -13.25 23.48 -15.73
C GLU A 107 -14.43 22.60 -16.17
N LYS A 108 -14.89 21.72 -15.27
CA LYS A 108 -16.05 20.85 -15.49
C LYS A 108 -16.89 20.70 -14.22
N SER A 109 -18.20 20.50 -14.37
CA SER A 109 -19.14 20.24 -13.26
C SER A 109 -19.76 18.84 -13.30
N THR A 110 -19.19 17.94 -14.12
CA THR A 110 -19.63 16.54 -14.23
C THR A 110 -18.43 15.60 -14.26
N TYR A 111 -18.66 14.28 -14.22
CA TYR A 111 -17.58 13.30 -14.34
C TYR A 111 -16.83 13.41 -15.67
N SER A 112 -17.52 13.70 -16.77
CA SER A 112 -16.88 13.84 -18.08
C SER A 112 -16.14 15.16 -18.22
N ALA A 113 -14.89 15.09 -18.69
CA ALA A 113 -14.12 16.25 -19.10
C ALA A 113 -14.61 16.90 -20.41
N PHE A 114 -15.50 16.26 -21.16
CA PHE A 114 -16.04 16.77 -22.41
C PHE A 114 -17.41 17.43 -22.26
N ASN A 115 -18.24 16.91 -21.36
CA ASN A 115 -19.61 17.37 -21.22
C ASN A 115 -19.66 18.82 -20.72
N ASN A 116 -20.34 19.69 -21.47
CA ASN A 116 -20.41 21.13 -21.22
C ASN A 116 -19.05 21.84 -21.09
N THR A 117 -18.00 21.31 -21.73
CA THR A 117 -16.67 21.96 -21.80
C THR A 117 -16.26 22.24 -23.24
N ARG A 118 -15.15 22.97 -23.42
CA ARG A 118 -14.52 23.19 -24.74
C ARG A 118 -13.40 22.20 -25.06
N LEU A 119 -13.26 21.12 -24.29
CA LEU A 119 -12.13 20.19 -24.45
C LEU A 119 -12.10 19.58 -25.86
N GLN A 120 -13.23 19.09 -26.38
CA GLN A 120 -13.29 18.50 -27.71
C GLN A 120 -12.88 19.48 -28.81
N GLU A 121 -13.38 20.73 -28.74
CA GLU A 121 -13.05 21.78 -29.70
C GLU A 121 -11.55 22.08 -29.70
N LYS A 122 -10.95 22.21 -28.50
CA LYS A 122 -9.53 22.47 -28.30
C LYS A 122 -8.67 21.34 -28.88
N LEU A 123 -8.97 20.08 -28.51
CA LEU A 123 -8.26 18.90 -29.02
C LEU A 123 -8.35 18.80 -30.55
N ASN A 124 -9.54 19.01 -31.11
CA ASN A 124 -9.74 18.98 -32.57
C ASN A 124 -8.97 20.08 -33.29
N LYS A 125 -8.95 21.29 -32.72
CA LYS A 125 -8.23 22.44 -33.30
C LYS A 125 -6.74 22.19 -33.44
N ILE A 126 -6.13 21.47 -32.51
CA ILE A 126 -4.71 21.10 -32.55
C ILE A 126 -4.44 19.74 -33.23
N GLY A 127 -5.47 19.13 -33.84
CA GLY A 127 -5.34 17.91 -34.64
C GLY A 127 -5.18 16.63 -33.83
N VAL A 128 -5.48 16.63 -32.52
CA VAL A 128 -5.39 15.44 -31.66
C VAL A 128 -6.37 14.36 -32.14
N LYS A 129 -5.89 13.12 -32.11
CA LYS A 129 -6.64 11.90 -32.44
C LYS A 129 -6.63 10.88 -31.30
N GLU A 130 -5.77 11.09 -30.32
CA GLU A 130 -5.55 10.15 -29.23
C GLU A 130 -5.44 10.88 -27.90
N VAL A 131 -5.91 10.24 -26.83
CA VAL A 131 -5.81 10.79 -25.47
C VAL A 131 -5.19 9.76 -24.53
N ILE A 132 -4.27 10.20 -23.68
CA ILE A 132 -3.80 9.44 -22.52
C ILE A 132 -4.54 9.99 -21.30
N VAL A 133 -5.21 9.13 -20.52
CA VAL A 133 -5.98 9.52 -19.34
C VAL A 133 -5.26 9.08 -18.07
N ILE A 134 -4.99 10.04 -17.18
CA ILE A 134 -4.43 9.83 -15.85
C ILE A 134 -5.22 10.63 -14.80
N GLY A 135 -5.08 10.28 -13.52
CA GLY A 135 -5.60 11.05 -12.38
C GLY A 135 -6.79 10.43 -11.63
N VAL A 136 -7.58 11.35 -11.08
CA VAL A 136 -8.73 11.26 -10.16
C VAL A 136 -10.15 11.06 -10.74
N MET A 137 -11.07 10.18 -10.33
CA MET A 137 -10.88 8.82 -9.83
C MET A 137 -11.04 7.84 -11.00
N THR A 138 -10.41 6.66 -10.91
CA THR A 138 -10.38 5.64 -11.99
C THR A 138 -11.77 5.33 -12.55
N ASN A 139 -12.72 4.91 -11.71
CA ASN A 139 -14.05 4.44 -12.13
C ASN A 139 -15.09 5.56 -12.35
N LEU A 140 -14.77 6.81 -11.96
CA LEU A 140 -15.68 7.96 -12.10
C LEU A 140 -15.21 8.90 -13.22
N CYS A 141 -14.57 10.02 -12.90
CA CYS A 141 -14.18 11.03 -13.87
C CYS A 141 -13.25 10.48 -14.97
N CYS A 142 -12.28 9.64 -14.60
CA CYS A 142 -11.33 9.07 -15.56
C CYS A 142 -12.03 8.12 -16.54
N GLU A 143 -12.75 7.11 -16.05
CA GLU A 143 -13.47 6.14 -16.90
C GLU A 143 -14.56 6.81 -17.74
N THR A 144 -15.33 7.74 -17.17
CA THR A 144 -16.38 8.46 -17.90
C THR A 144 -15.76 9.25 -19.05
N THR A 145 -14.67 9.97 -18.78
CA THR A 145 -13.93 10.73 -19.80
C THR A 145 -13.34 9.80 -20.87
N ALA A 146 -12.78 8.66 -20.48
CA ALA A 146 -12.24 7.66 -21.40
C ALA A 146 -13.31 7.11 -22.34
N ARG A 147 -14.46 6.70 -21.80
CA ARG A 147 -15.59 6.19 -22.61
C ARG A 147 -16.14 7.27 -23.55
N GLU A 148 -16.28 8.50 -23.08
CA GLU A 148 -16.75 9.59 -23.92
C GLU A 148 -15.73 9.99 -25.00
N ALA A 149 -14.43 9.97 -24.71
CA ALA A 149 -13.37 10.14 -25.70
C ALA A 149 -13.49 9.10 -26.82
N PHE A 150 -13.68 7.82 -26.46
CA PHE A 150 -13.91 6.74 -27.42
C PHE A 150 -15.12 7.00 -28.31
N ILE A 151 -16.27 7.37 -27.71
CA ILE A 151 -17.51 7.68 -28.45
C ILE A 151 -17.31 8.88 -29.40
N LYS A 152 -16.50 9.87 -28.99
CA LYS A 152 -16.16 11.04 -29.81
C LYS A 152 -15.10 10.76 -30.88
N GLY A 153 -14.62 9.52 -30.99
CA GLY A 153 -13.70 9.08 -32.04
C GLY A 153 -12.22 9.25 -31.70
N PHE A 154 -11.87 9.54 -30.45
CA PHE A 154 -10.48 9.52 -30.00
C PHE A 154 -10.04 8.09 -29.68
N ARG A 155 -8.78 7.78 -29.99
CA ARG A 155 -8.12 6.59 -29.47
C ARG A 155 -7.75 6.83 -28.00
N VAL A 156 -8.09 5.90 -27.13
CA VAL A 156 -7.89 6.08 -25.69
C VAL A 156 -6.77 5.18 -25.19
N PHE A 157 -5.83 5.79 -24.50
CA PHE A 157 -4.83 5.14 -23.67
C PHE A 157 -5.16 5.46 -22.22
N PHE A 158 -5.23 4.45 -21.37
CA PHE A 158 -5.64 4.62 -19.98
C PHE A 158 -4.55 4.11 -19.05
N SER A 159 -4.06 4.97 -18.16
CA SER A 159 -2.95 4.59 -17.28
C SER A 159 -3.42 3.71 -16.13
N THR A 160 -2.77 2.57 -15.95
CA THR A 160 -3.04 1.63 -14.85
C THR A 160 -2.34 2.02 -13.55
N ASP A 161 -1.26 2.81 -13.62
CA ASP A 161 -0.40 3.13 -12.47
C ASP A 161 -0.43 4.62 -12.09
N ALA A 162 -0.98 5.48 -12.96
CA ALA A 162 -1.23 6.89 -12.72
C ALA A 162 -2.74 7.23 -12.65
N THR A 163 -3.60 6.25 -12.32
CA THR A 163 -5.00 6.49 -11.93
C THR A 163 -5.30 5.81 -10.58
N ALA A 164 -6.21 6.37 -9.79
CA ALA A 164 -6.56 5.81 -8.48
C ALA A 164 -8.05 5.97 -8.17
N THR A 165 -8.58 5.08 -7.32
CA THR A 165 -9.92 5.22 -6.73
C THR A 165 -9.90 4.72 -5.27
N VAL A 166 -11.05 4.70 -4.61
CA VAL A 166 -11.20 4.40 -3.17
C VAL A 166 -10.73 2.98 -2.79
N ASN A 167 -10.75 2.03 -3.73
CA ASN A 167 -10.29 0.66 -3.51
C ASN A 167 -9.84 -0.02 -4.81
N GLU A 168 -9.11 -1.12 -4.67
CA GLU A 168 -8.55 -1.90 -5.78
C GLU A 168 -9.63 -2.62 -6.62
N GLU A 169 -10.72 -3.08 -6.01
CA GLU A 169 -11.79 -3.79 -6.74
C GLU A 169 -12.44 -2.90 -7.81
N LEU A 170 -12.78 -1.65 -7.45
CA LEU A 170 -13.33 -0.67 -8.39
C LEU A 170 -12.30 -0.29 -9.45
N HIS A 171 -11.03 -0.14 -9.06
CA HIS A 171 -9.94 0.15 -9.99
C HIS A 171 -9.82 -0.95 -11.06
N GLU A 172 -9.69 -2.20 -10.61
CA GLU A 172 -9.54 -3.37 -11.48
C GLU A 172 -10.76 -3.60 -12.36
N ALA A 173 -11.98 -3.43 -11.83
CA ALA A 173 -13.20 -3.54 -12.61
C ALA A 173 -13.24 -2.54 -13.77
N THR A 174 -12.83 -1.28 -13.53
CA THR A 174 -12.68 -0.28 -14.57
C THR A 174 -11.64 -0.68 -15.61
N LEU A 175 -10.45 -1.12 -15.18
CA LEU A 175 -9.40 -1.54 -16.10
C LEU A 175 -9.84 -2.69 -17.00
N MET A 176 -10.51 -3.72 -16.45
CA MET A 176 -11.05 -4.84 -17.21
C MET A 176 -12.08 -4.38 -18.26
N ASN A 177 -13.01 -3.51 -17.86
CA ASN A 177 -14.05 -3.00 -18.75
C ASN A 177 -13.48 -2.13 -19.87
N LEU A 178 -12.51 -1.27 -19.55
CA LEU A 178 -11.85 -0.41 -20.53
C LEU A 178 -10.99 -1.23 -21.49
N ALA A 179 -10.20 -2.19 -20.99
CA ALA A 179 -9.39 -3.08 -21.83
C ALA A 179 -10.24 -3.89 -22.82
N TYR A 180 -11.42 -4.33 -22.39
CA TYR A 180 -12.31 -5.13 -23.23
C TYR A 180 -12.81 -4.36 -24.46
N GLY A 181 -13.18 -3.09 -24.29
CA GLY A 181 -13.97 -2.37 -25.31
C GLY A 181 -13.61 -0.93 -25.63
N PHE A 182 -12.82 -0.23 -24.82
CA PHE A 182 -12.74 1.24 -24.88
C PHE A 182 -11.32 1.81 -24.97
N ALA A 183 -10.32 1.18 -24.35
CA ALA A 183 -8.98 1.74 -24.22
C ALA A 183 -7.86 0.70 -24.32
N TYR A 184 -6.68 1.18 -24.70
CA TYR A 184 -5.43 0.47 -24.53
C TYR A 184 -4.87 0.80 -23.16
N LEU A 185 -4.59 -0.21 -22.33
CA LEU A 185 -3.99 0.00 -21.02
C LEU A 185 -2.50 0.27 -21.17
N VAL A 186 -2.00 1.27 -20.44
CA VAL A 186 -0.59 1.67 -20.42
C VAL A 186 -0.13 1.89 -18.98
N ASP A 187 1.15 1.70 -18.72
CA ASP A 187 1.83 2.13 -17.50
C ASP A 187 3.00 3.08 -17.83
N CYS A 188 3.58 3.74 -16.82
CA CYS A 188 4.68 4.69 -17.02
C CYS A 188 5.84 4.07 -17.81
N ASP A 189 6.14 2.80 -17.56
CA ASP A 189 7.24 2.10 -18.24
C ASP A 189 6.92 1.82 -19.71
N SER A 190 5.67 1.44 -20.03
CA SER A 190 5.24 1.29 -21.42
C SER A 190 5.26 2.62 -22.19
N LEU A 191 4.79 3.71 -21.57
CA LEU A 191 4.79 5.04 -22.17
C LEU A 191 6.20 5.56 -22.41
N ARG A 192 7.11 5.35 -21.45
CA ARG A 192 8.51 5.74 -21.58
C ARG A 192 9.17 5.03 -22.78
N ARG A 193 9.01 3.71 -22.85
CA ARG A 193 9.54 2.90 -23.96
C ARG A 193 8.97 3.35 -25.30
N SER A 194 7.65 3.54 -25.38
CA SER A 194 6.98 3.84 -26.65
C SER A 194 7.18 5.28 -27.14
N LEU A 195 7.25 6.26 -26.23
CA LEU A 195 7.28 7.67 -26.60
C LEU A 195 8.69 8.25 -26.69
N LEU A 196 9.64 7.73 -25.92
CA LEU A 196 10.99 8.27 -25.85
C LEU A 196 12.03 7.39 -26.56
N ASN A 197 11.62 6.23 -27.09
CA ASN A 197 12.53 5.21 -27.66
C ASN A 197 13.66 4.82 -26.70
N GLU A 198 13.41 4.94 -25.39
CA GLU A 198 14.32 4.49 -24.35
C GLU A 198 14.05 3.01 -24.12
N GLU A 199 14.82 2.14 -24.78
CA GLU A 199 14.91 0.73 -24.39
C GLU A 199 15.45 0.68 -22.96
N ASP A 200 14.65 0.11 -22.04
CA ASP A 200 14.99 -0.04 -20.62
C ASP A 200 15.66 1.21 -20.00
N TYR A 201 14.97 2.36 -20.00
CA TYR A 201 15.20 3.30 -18.91
C TYR A 201 14.63 2.64 -17.65
N SER A 202 15.48 1.84 -17.01
CA SER A 202 15.35 1.57 -15.60
C SER A 202 15.14 2.93 -14.95
N SER A 203 13.94 3.16 -14.40
CA SER A 203 13.73 4.22 -13.43
C SER A 203 14.96 4.34 -12.53
N PRO A 204 15.33 5.52 -11.98
CA PRO A 204 16.32 5.57 -10.90
C PRO A 204 15.97 4.62 -9.73
N VAL A 205 14.73 4.10 -9.71
CA VAL A 205 14.24 3.05 -8.80
C VAL A 205 14.55 1.60 -9.29
N GLN A 206 14.74 1.35 -10.60
CA GLN A 206 14.98 0.02 -11.20
C GLN A 206 16.45 -0.33 -11.46
N SER A 207 17.39 0.62 -11.38
CA SER A 207 18.84 0.27 -11.39
C SER A 207 19.28 -0.52 -10.15
N PHE A 208 18.36 -0.70 -9.18
CA PHE A 208 18.54 -1.46 -7.95
C PHE A 208 18.08 -2.93 -8.03
N LEU A 209 17.47 -3.37 -9.15
CA LEU A 209 16.77 -4.69 -9.20
C LEU A 209 17.25 -5.67 -10.28
N ARG A 210 18.44 -5.50 -10.87
CA ARG A 210 19.16 -6.64 -11.49
C ARG A 210 20.49 -6.86 -10.76
N PRO A 211 20.74 -8.06 -10.21
CA PRO A 211 22.04 -8.33 -9.62
C PRO A 211 23.07 -8.43 -10.75
N PRO A 212 24.19 -7.69 -10.70
CA PRO A 212 25.36 -8.08 -11.45
C PRO A 212 25.89 -9.40 -10.87
N PRO A 213 26.47 -10.27 -11.69
CA PRO A 213 27.17 -11.44 -11.18
C PRO A 213 28.40 -10.95 -10.40
N SER A 214 28.51 -11.40 -9.16
CA SER A 214 29.60 -11.20 -8.17
C SER A 214 29.52 -9.97 -7.23
N ALA A 215 29.07 -10.27 -6.00
CA ALA A 215 29.58 -9.84 -4.70
C ALA A 215 30.20 -8.43 -4.57
N ASN A 216 29.38 -7.44 -4.24
CA ASN A 216 29.72 -6.43 -3.23
C ASN A 216 28.43 -5.93 -2.56
N PHE A 217 28.42 -5.96 -1.22
CA PHE A 217 27.27 -5.55 -0.42
C PHE A 217 27.20 -4.01 -0.36
N GLU A 218 26.26 -3.43 -1.10
CA GLU A 218 26.11 -1.97 -1.20
C GLU A 218 25.31 -1.43 0.00
N LYS A 219 25.98 -1.23 1.14
CA LYS A 219 25.40 -0.77 2.41
C LYS A 219 24.52 0.48 2.26
N ASP A 220 24.98 1.51 1.55
CA ASP A 220 24.24 2.78 1.42
C ASP A 220 22.90 2.64 0.67
N ARG A 221 22.84 1.72 -0.31
CA ARG A 221 21.60 1.41 -1.04
C ARG A 221 20.57 0.74 -0.14
N HIS A 222 21.02 -0.15 0.74
CA HIS A 222 20.14 -0.83 1.69
C HIS A 222 19.65 0.13 2.78
N LEU A 223 20.49 1.07 3.23
CA LEU A 223 20.07 2.13 4.17
C LEU A 223 18.93 2.97 3.58
N MET A 224 19.08 3.44 2.34
CA MET A 224 18.07 4.28 1.70
C MET A 224 16.75 3.52 1.43
N TYR A 225 16.83 2.22 1.15
CA TYR A 225 15.65 1.36 1.05
C TYR A 225 14.90 1.23 2.38
N LEU A 226 15.61 1.05 3.49
CA LEU A 226 15.00 0.95 4.82
C LEU A 226 14.39 2.28 5.26
N GLU A 227 15.02 3.41 4.94
CA GLU A 227 14.46 4.76 5.14
C GLU A 227 13.18 4.96 4.31
N MET A 228 13.19 4.56 3.03
CA MET A 228 12.01 4.63 2.16
C MET A 228 10.84 3.77 2.66
N MET A 229 11.12 2.57 3.19
CA MET A 229 10.08 1.70 3.76
C MET A 229 9.34 2.36 4.93
N TYR A 230 9.99 3.26 5.66
CA TYR A 230 9.35 4.04 6.72
C TYR A 230 8.42 5.11 6.15
N GLU A 231 8.90 5.90 5.19
CA GLU A 231 8.15 7.04 4.66
C GLU A 231 6.99 6.64 3.74
N LEU A 232 7.11 5.52 3.03
CA LEU A 232 6.19 5.12 1.97
C LEU A 232 5.27 3.94 2.33
N LEU A 233 4.95 3.76 3.61
CA LEU A 233 3.95 2.76 4.03
C LEU A 233 2.66 2.96 3.21
N PRO A 234 2.22 1.98 2.39
CA PRO A 234 1.05 2.17 1.55
C PRO A 234 -0.18 2.50 2.41
N TYR A 235 -1.02 3.43 1.95
CA TYR A 235 -2.11 4.02 2.76
C TYR A 235 -3.01 2.99 3.46
N HIS A 236 -3.29 1.85 2.83
CA HIS A 236 -4.09 0.75 3.40
C HIS A 236 -3.44 0.04 4.59
N TYR A 237 -2.12 0.13 4.73
CA TYR A 237 -1.34 -0.37 5.85
C TYR A 237 -1.12 0.70 6.94
N GLN A 238 -1.32 1.98 6.63
CA GLN A 238 -1.07 3.07 7.58
C GLN A 238 -2.04 3.08 8.77
N SER A 239 -3.27 2.61 8.57
CA SER A 239 -4.31 2.51 9.62
C SER A 239 -4.20 1.22 10.45
N GLN A 240 -3.39 0.26 9.99
CA GLN A 240 -3.19 -1.01 10.66
C GLN A 240 -1.90 -0.93 11.48
N GLU A 241 -2.03 -0.67 12.79
CA GLU A 241 -0.90 -0.54 13.73
C GLU A 241 0.08 -1.71 13.64
N ILE A 242 -0.43 -2.90 13.30
CA ILE A 242 0.33 -4.14 13.09
C ILE A 242 1.36 -4.01 11.96
N ASN A 243 0.97 -3.44 10.82
CA ASN A 243 1.87 -3.34 9.67
C ASN A 243 2.94 -2.27 9.90
N ARG A 244 2.61 -1.19 10.62
CA ARG A 244 3.59 -0.20 11.08
C ARG A 244 4.64 -0.82 12.00
N LEU A 245 4.22 -1.61 12.99
CA LEU A 245 5.11 -2.30 13.93
C LEU A 245 6.00 -3.35 13.21
N THR A 246 5.44 -4.13 12.29
CA THR A 246 6.19 -5.13 11.50
C THR A 246 7.24 -4.46 10.61
N ILE A 247 6.87 -3.40 9.91
CA ILE A 247 7.80 -2.63 9.06
C ILE A 247 8.87 -1.94 9.90
N THR A 248 8.50 -1.37 11.05
CA THR A 248 9.45 -0.78 12.00
C THR A 248 10.48 -1.83 12.47
N HIS A 249 10.06 -3.06 12.76
CA HIS A 249 10.98 -4.15 13.10
C HIS A 249 11.95 -4.49 11.96
N PHE A 250 11.47 -4.60 10.71
CA PHE A 250 12.34 -4.86 9.57
C PHE A 250 13.35 -3.74 9.32
N ILE A 251 12.93 -2.49 9.52
CA ILE A 251 13.78 -1.31 9.37
C ILE A 251 14.87 -1.29 10.44
N ILE A 252 14.50 -1.42 11.71
CA ILE A 252 15.47 -1.43 12.84
C ILE A 252 16.45 -2.59 12.69
N SER A 253 15.95 -3.79 12.36
CA SER A 253 16.80 -4.98 12.18
C SER A 253 17.76 -4.79 11.00
N GLY A 254 17.27 -4.25 9.88
CA GLY A 254 18.10 -3.92 8.73
C GLY A 254 19.19 -2.89 9.05
N LEU A 255 18.84 -1.80 9.74
CA LEU A 255 19.79 -0.77 10.16
C LEU A 255 20.84 -1.30 11.14
N HIS A 256 20.44 -2.21 12.04
CA HIS A 256 21.35 -2.91 12.94
C HIS A 256 22.32 -3.81 12.18
N PHE A 257 21.84 -4.68 11.29
CA PHE A 257 22.70 -5.55 10.47
C PHE A 257 23.68 -4.75 9.61
N LEU A 258 23.30 -3.53 9.23
CA LEU A 258 24.14 -2.61 8.48
C LEU A 258 25.08 -1.80 9.38
N GLY A 259 24.94 -1.78 10.71
CA GLY A 259 25.75 -0.96 11.61
C GLY A 259 25.56 0.54 11.36
N ALA A 260 24.31 0.98 11.25
CA ALA A 260 23.93 2.37 10.97
C ALA A 260 22.79 2.86 11.88
N ILE A 261 22.62 2.24 13.06
CA ILE A 261 21.53 2.53 13.98
C ILE A 261 21.57 3.99 14.50
N ASP A 262 22.76 4.60 14.51
CA ASP A 262 23.02 5.96 15.02
C ASP A 262 22.65 7.09 14.06
N ARG A 263 22.19 6.79 12.83
CA ARG A 263 21.94 7.82 11.81
C ARG A 263 20.68 8.65 12.02
N GLU A 264 19.79 8.30 12.96
CA GLU A 264 18.54 9.03 13.19
C GLU A 264 18.25 9.32 14.68
N ASN A 265 18.50 10.56 15.09
CA ASN A 265 18.01 11.12 16.37
C ASN A 265 16.46 11.18 16.44
N SER A 266 15.76 11.07 15.30
CA SER A 266 14.30 10.98 15.20
C SER A 266 13.73 9.62 15.61
N MET A 267 14.56 8.57 15.72
CA MET A 267 14.09 7.24 16.11
C MET A 267 13.94 7.05 17.63
N VAL A 268 14.61 7.85 18.47
CA VAL A 268 14.44 7.76 19.94
C VAL A 268 13.04 8.20 20.36
N SER A 269 12.50 9.25 19.75
CA SER A 269 11.11 9.67 19.94
C SER A 269 10.11 8.69 19.32
N LEU A 270 10.53 7.92 18.31
CA LEU A 270 9.71 6.90 17.65
C LEU A 270 9.61 5.61 18.47
N VAL A 271 10.73 5.15 19.05
CA VAL A 271 10.75 4.07 20.06
C VAL A 271 9.87 4.47 21.24
N GLN A 272 9.93 5.73 21.69
CA GLN A 272 9.05 6.26 22.73
C GLN A 272 7.60 6.54 22.27
N GLY A 273 7.29 6.58 20.97
CA GLY A 273 5.96 6.88 20.46
C GLY A 273 5.20 5.62 20.05
N VAL A 274 5.84 4.75 19.28
CA VAL A 274 5.26 3.55 18.65
C VAL A 274 5.29 2.34 19.57
N LEU A 275 6.25 2.23 20.51
CA LEU A 275 6.24 1.19 21.55
C LEU A 275 5.51 1.62 22.83
N ILE A 276 5.10 2.88 22.95
CA ILE A 276 4.45 3.37 24.17
C ILE A 276 2.96 3.68 23.94
N PHE A 277 2.53 4.20 22.78
CA PHE A 277 1.13 4.58 22.59
C PHE A 277 0.15 3.43 22.27
N PRO A 278 0.47 2.43 21.42
CA PRO A 278 -0.39 1.26 21.22
C PRO A 278 -0.36 0.32 22.43
N LEU A 279 0.80 0.21 23.09
CA LEU A 279 1.03 -0.61 24.29
C LEU A 279 0.57 0.04 25.61
N MET A 280 0.14 1.31 25.58
CA MET A 280 -0.60 1.92 26.69
C MET A 280 -2.13 1.78 26.52
N ARG A 281 -2.64 1.55 25.30
CA ARG A 281 -4.07 1.26 25.06
C ARG A 281 -4.39 -0.23 25.15
N ILE A 282 -3.51 -1.08 24.64
CA ILE A 282 -3.43 -2.49 25.01
C ILE A 282 -2.49 -2.50 26.19
N GLY A 283 -3.01 -2.39 27.42
CA GLY A 283 -2.16 -2.33 28.61
C GLY A 283 -1.06 -3.39 28.53
N PHE A 284 0.18 -2.97 28.80
CA PHE A 284 1.29 -3.83 29.20
C PHE A 284 0.90 -4.62 30.47
N MET A 285 -0.08 -5.49 30.35
CA MET A 285 -0.30 -6.58 31.26
C MET A 285 0.14 -7.84 30.51
N PRO A 286 1.01 -8.67 31.08
CA PRO A 286 1.11 -10.05 30.63
C PRO A 286 -0.30 -10.62 30.42
N ILE A 287 -0.57 -11.18 29.23
CA ILE A 287 -1.79 -11.95 29.03
C ILE A 287 -1.58 -13.24 29.80
N HIS A 288 -2.04 -13.23 31.04
CA HIS A 288 -2.10 -14.39 31.91
C HIS A 288 -3.13 -15.37 31.36
N ILE A 289 -2.65 -16.47 30.77
CA ILE A 289 -3.48 -17.66 30.55
C ILE A 289 -3.38 -18.48 31.84
N GLY A 290 -4.12 -18.07 32.87
CA GLY A 290 -3.89 -18.57 34.23
C GLY A 290 -2.50 -18.17 34.75
N ASP A 291 -1.68 -19.14 35.15
CA ASP A 291 -0.33 -18.89 35.69
C ASP A 291 0.78 -18.85 34.63
N ILE A 292 0.42 -18.80 33.34
CA ILE A 292 1.35 -18.95 32.21
C ILE A 292 1.63 -17.60 31.57
N LEU A 293 2.91 -17.26 31.47
CA LEU A 293 3.39 -16.05 30.83
C LEU A 293 3.49 -16.26 29.31
N VAL A 294 2.53 -15.73 28.55
CA VAL A 294 2.66 -15.66 27.10
C VAL A 294 3.53 -14.46 26.74
N LYS A 295 4.79 -14.71 26.38
CA LYS A 295 5.71 -13.68 25.88
C LYS A 295 5.31 -13.27 24.45
N LEU A 296 4.69 -12.10 24.33
CA LEU A 296 4.58 -11.38 23.06
C LEU A 296 5.95 -10.75 22.76
N THR A 297 6.91 -11.55 22.26
CA THR A 297 8.25 -11.03 21.97
C THR A 297 8.38 -10.63 20.51
N PHE A 298 8.50 -9.32 20.29
CA PHE A 298 9.34 -8.78 19.21
C PHE A 298 10.80 -9.08 19.57
N CYS A 299 11.49 -9.95 18.83
CA CYS A 299 12.93 -10.13 19.02
C CYS A 299 13.66 -8.93 18.40
N VAL A 300 14.19 -8.05 19.23
CA VAL A 300 15.33 -7.18 18.87
C VAL A 300 16.33 -7.28 20.02
N GLU A 301 17.51 -7.86 19.78
CA GLU A 301 18.65 -7.77 20.70
C GLU A 301 19.83 -7.10 19.99
N SER A 302 20.54 -6.24 20.71
CA SER A 302 21.93 -5.86 20.45
C SER A 302 22.63 -5.54 21.78
N TYR A 303 23.74 -6.23 22.09
CA TYR A 303 24.76 -5.83 23.08
C TYR A 303 25.83 -4.99 22.35
N ASP A 304 26.61 -4.07 22.91
CA ASP A 304 27.05 -3.77 24.27
C ASP A 304 26.96 -2.25 24.53
N GLY A 305 26.50 -1.85 25.72
CA GLY A 305 26.60 -0.44 26.16
C GLY A 305 25.35 0.19 26.79
N GLY A 306 24.30 -0.59 27.09
CA GLY A 306 23.31 -0.27 28.13
C GLY A 306 22.01 0.43 27.70
N PHE A 307 20.94 -0.36 27.59
CA PHE A 307 19.68 -0.14 28.33
C PHE A 307 19.22 -1.52 28.85
N GLY A 308 19.04 -1.63 30.18
CA GLY A 308 18.79 -2.90 30.84
C GLY A 308 17.32 -3.31 30.92
N LEU A 309 17.09 -4.61 30.78
CA LEU A 309 16.03 -5.35 31.47
C LEU A 309 16.74 -6.34 32.40
N ILE A 310 16.62 -6.14 33.72
CA ILE A 310 17.07 -7.15 34.68
C ILE A 310 15.92 -8.12 34.96
N SER A 311 16.27 -9.38 34.72
CA SER A 311 15.69 -10.64 35.14
C SER A 311 15.11 -10.65 36.56
N GLY A 312 13.89 -11.15 36.69
CA GLY A 312 13.32 -11.64 37.94
C GLY A 312 13.10 -13.15 37.84
N SER A 313 13.87 -13.90 38.61
CA SER A 313 13.59 -15.27 39.00
C SER A 313 12.21 -15.38 39.65
N GLU A 314 11.24 -15.96 38.97
CA GLU A 314 10.08 -16.63 39.60
C GLU A 314 9.42 -17.51 38.55
N SER A 315 9.50 -18.82 38.77
CA SER A 315 8.88 -19.87 37.98
C SER A 315 7.35 -19.74 38.04
N HIS A 316 6.74 -19.05 37.08
CA HIS A 316 5.30 -19.09 36.86
C HIS A 316 5.00 -19.28 35.37
N GLY A 317 4.79 -20.56 35.02
CA GLY A 317 4.22 -21.09 33.78
C GLY A 317 5.02 -20.84 32.51
N CYS A 318 6.01 -21.69 32.27
CA CYS A 318 6.67 -21.88 30.98
C CYS A 318 5.91 -22.96 30.19
N PHE A 319 5.78 -22.87 28.86
CA PHE A 319 5.10 -23.90 28.08
C PHE A 319 5.80 -25.26 28.16
N SER A 320 7.08 -25.28 28.49
CA SER A 320 7.84 -26.49 28.83
C SER A 320 7.30 -27.26 30.03
N ALA A 321 6.50 -26.64 30.91
CA ALA A 321 5.83 -27.34 32.01
C ALA A 321 4.80 -28.38 31.52
N TYR A 322 4.40 -28.30 30.25
CA TYR A 322 3.48 -29.22 29.61
C TYR A 322 4.19 -30.35 28.84
N TYR A 323 5.52 -30.30 28.75
CA TYR A 323 6.30 -31.35 28.09
C TYR A 323 6.26 -32.63 28.94
N GLY A 324 6.21 -33.78 28.26
CA GLY A 324 5.92 -35.08 28.85
C GLY A 324 4.42 -35.39 29.01
N SER A 325 3.52 -34.44 28.71
CA SER A 325 2.08 -34.70 28.78
C SER A 325 1.59 -35.50 27.57
N GLU A 326 0.71 -36.48 27.81
CA GLU A 326 0.03 -37.19 26.73
C GLU A 326 -1.38 -36.61 26.51
N ALA A 327 -1.60 -36.07 25.32
CA ALA A 327 -2.86 -35.46 24.92
C ALA A 327 -3.79 -36.50 24.28
N GLU A 328 -5.01 -36.63 24.81
CA GLU A 328 -6.00 -37.59 24.30
C GLU A 328 -6.27 -37.38 22.80
N GLY A 329 -6.09 -38.43 22.01
CA GLY A 329 -6.30 -38.40 20.57
C GLY A 329 -5.24 -37.62 19.77
N PHE A 330 -4.17 -37.11 20.38
CA PHE A 330 -3.03 -36.48 19.71
C PHE A 330 -1.73 -37.27 19.95
N GLY A 331 -1.46 -37.64 21.22
CA GLY A 331 -0.23 -38.31 21.63
C GLY A 331 0.65 -37.43 22.52
N LEU A 332 1.93 -37.81 22.64
CA LEU A 332 2.89 -37.22 23.55
C LEU A 332 3.39 -35.85 23.08
N ILE A 333 3.43 -34.88 24.00
CA ILE A 333 3.95 -33.51 23.79
C ILE A 333 5.29 -33.42 24.50
N ASN A 334 6.41 -33.24 23.79
CA ASN A 334 7.76 -33.27 24.38
C ASN A 334 8.59 -32.01 24.14
N ASP A 335 8.15 -31.15 23.22
CA ASP A 335 8.89 -29.97 22.77
C ASP A 335 7.91 -28.91 22.23
N SER A 336 8.42 -27.73 21.90
CA SER A 336 7.58 -26.63 21.39
C SER A 336 6.94 -26.95 20.04
N SER A 337 7.58 -27.80 19.23
CA SER A 337 7.08 -28.27 17.93
C SER A 337 5.85 -29.17 18.07
N SER A 338 5.90 -30.20 18.91
CA SER A 338 4.78 -31.10 19.20
C SER A 338 3.64 -30.37 19.92
N LEU A 339 3.94 -29.40 20.78
CA LEU A 339 2.95 -28.54 21.41
C LEU A 339 2.24 -27.62 20.41
N ALA A 340 2.97 -27.01 19.48
CA ALA A 340 2.39 -26.20 18.40
C ALA A 340 1.48 -27.02 17.48
N LEU A 341 1.90 -28.25 17.15
CA LEU A 341 1.09 -29.20 16.37
C LEU A 341 -0.18 -29.61 17.11
N TYR A 342 -0.12 -29.79 18.43
CA TYR A 342 -1.29 -30.09 19.26
C TYR A 342 -2.33 -28.96 19.21
N PHE A 343 -1.89 -27.70 19.37
CA PHE A 343 -2.79 -26.55 19.26
C PHE A 343 -3.43 -26.44 17.87
N LEU A 344 -2.67 -26.77 16.82
CA LEU A 344 -3.19 -26.76 15.47
C LEU A 344 -4.21 -27.87 15.24
N ASP A 345 -3.89 -29.11 15.60
CA ASP A 345 -4.72 -30.29 15.35
C ASP A 345 -6.03 -30.27 16.15
N LYS A 346 -5.95 -29.98 17.46
CA LYS A 346 -7.12 -30.08 18.35
C LYS A 346 -7.91 -28.79 18.50
N PHE A 347 -7.26 -27.63 18.32
CA PHE A 347 -7.88 -26.33 18.62
C PHE A 347 -7.85 -25.36 17.44
N LEU A 348 -7.28 -25.76 16.30
CA LEU A 348 -7.16 -24.96 15.08
C LEU A 348 -6.47 -23.61 15.35
N VAL A 349 -5.40 -23.63 16.15
CA VAL A 349 -4.55 -22.47 16.43
C VAL A 349 -3.16 -22.73 15.88
N ALA A 350 -2.78 -21.99 14.84
CA ALA A 350 -1.43 -22.05 14.29
C ALA A 350 -0.47 -21.22 15.17
N MET A 351 0.60 -21.87 15.61
CA MET A 351 1.63 -21.30 16.48
C MET A 351 2.99 -21.52 15.83
N VAL A 352 3.97 -20.68 16.17
CA VAL A 352 5.36 -20.94 15.78
C VAL A 352 6.08 -21.56 16.96
N PRO A 353 6.68 -22.75 16.81
CA PRO A 353 7.54 -23.36 17.81
C PRO A 353 8.67 -22.43 18.26
N GLY A 354 9.07 -22.52 19.52
CA GLY A 354 10.16 -21.72 20.08
C GLY A 354 11.55 -22.22 19.68
N ASP A 355 11.69 -23.53 19.44
CA ASP A 355 12.92 -24.18 18.94
C ASP A 355 13.41 -23.56 17.61
N ALA A 356 12.49 -23.16 16.73
CA ALA A 356 12.75 -22.46 15.48
C ALA A 356 13.52 -21.14 15.67
N PHE A 357 13.57 -20.62 16.90
CA PHE A 357 14.29 -19.41 17.28
C PHE A 357 15.24 -19.59 18.46
N GLY A 358 15.61 -20.82 18.78
CA GLY A 358 16.62 -21.14 19.79
C GLY A 358 16.15 -21.13 21.25
N ASP A 359 14.84 -21.04 21.51
CA ASP A 359 14.27 -21.18 22.86
C ASP A 359 13.06 -22.10 22.84
N ASP A 360 13.31 -23.40 23.01
CA ASP A 360 12.28 -24.44 23.02
C ASP A 360 11.36 -24.38 24.25
N SER A 361 11.62 -23.51 25.22
CA SER A 361 10.75 -23.36 26.40
C SER A 361 9.49 -22.54 26.11
N CYS A 362 9.42 -21.90 24.95
CA CYS A 362 8.35 -20.98 24.58
C CYS A 362 7.66 -21.36 23.26
N ILE A 363 6.52 -20.71 23.00
CA ILE A 363 5.82 -20.73 21.71
C ILE A 363 5.50 -19.29 21.32
N ARG A 364 5.44 -19.01 20.02
CA ARG A 364 5.23 -17.67 19.49
C ARG A 364 3.94 -17.59 18.70
N ILE A 365 3.27 -16.44 18.81
CA ILE A 365 2.04 -16.12 18.07
C ILE A 365 2.39 -15.08 17.02
N SER A 366 2.08 -15.37 15.75
CA SER A 366 2.15 -14.35 14.69
C SER A 366 0.98 -13.38 14.86
N TYR A 367 1.27 -12.09 15.06
CA TYR A 367 0.24 -11.09 15.38
C TYR A 367 -0.36 -10.39 14.15
N ALA A 368 -0.26 -10.97 12.96
CA ALA A 368 -0.75 -10.39 11.70
C ALA A 368 -2.29 -10.54 11.49
N THR A 369 -3.11 -10.30 12.52
CA THR A 369 -4.57 -10.47 12.44
C THR A 369 -5.33 -9.53 13.40
N SER A 370 -6.66 -9.47 13.30
CA SER A 370 -7.47 -8.55 14.13
C SER A 370 -7.49 -8.93 15.61
N LEU A 371 -7.77 -7.96 16.48
CA LEU A 371 -7.82 -8.16 17.93
C LEU A 371 -8.82 -9.25 18.35
N ASP A 372 -9.98 -9.30 17.70
CA ASP A 372 -11.01 -10.30 17.96
C ASP A 372 -10.52 -11.73 17.66
N VAL A 373 -9.73 -11.88 16.60
CA VAL A 373 -9.12 -13.17 16.22
C VAL A 373 -8.04 -13.57 17.23
N LEU A 374 -7.23 -12.63 17.70
CA LEU A 374 -6.22 -12.87 18.74
C LEU A 374 -6.86 -13.30 20.06
N GLN A 375 -7.94 -12.64 20.49
CA GLN A 375 -8.68 -13.01 21.70
C GLN A 375 -9.28 -14.43 21.59
N ALA A 376 -9.88 -14.76 20.44
CA ALA A 376 -10.41 -16.10 20.19
C ALA A 376 -9.31 -17.17 20.20
N ALA A 377 -8.11 -16.86 19.66
CA ALA A 377 -6.97 -17.78 19.67
C ALA A 377 -6.43 -18.01 21.10
N VAL A 378 -6.29 -16.96 21.91
CA VAL A 378 -5.85 -17.07 23.31
C VAL A 378 -6.81 -17.93 24.14
N GLU A 379 -8.12 -17.76 23.96
CA GLU A 379 -9.11 -18.56 24.68
C GLU A 379 -9.09 -20.04 24.28
N LYS A 380 -8.80 -20.33 23.01
CA LYS A 380 -8.58 -21.70 22.53
C LYS A 380 -7.32 -22.33 23.12
N ILE A 381 -6.21 -21.57 23.19
CA ILE A 381 -4.96 -22.02 23.83
C ILE A 381 -5.21 -22.34 25.31
N ARG A 382 -5.97 -21.49 26.02
CA ARG A 382 -6.35 -21.73 27.41
C ARG A 382 -7.05 -23.07 27.60
N LYS A 383 -8.08 -23.34 26.78
CA LYS A 383 -8.83 -24.61 26.78
C LYS A 383 -7.95 -25.81 26.42
N ALA A 384 -6.98 -25.62 25.53
CA ALA A 384 -6.07 -26.67 25.11
C ALA A 384 -5.12 -27.12 26.23
N LEU A 385 -4.75 -26.23 27.14
CA LEU A 385 -3.83 -26.50 28.25
C LEU A 385 -4.53 -27.08 29.49
N GLU A 386 -5.84 -26.90 29.64
CA GLU A 386 -6.64 -27.46 30.75
C GLU A 386 -6.45 -28.98 30.93
N PRO A 387 -6.62 -29.83 29.90
CA PRO A 387 -6.49 -31.28 30.06
C PRO A 387 -5.04 -31.72 30.31
N LEU A 388 -4.05 -30.95 29.86
CA LEU A 388 -2.63 -31.27 30.03
C LEU A 388 -2.14 -31.04 31.47
N ARG A 389 -2.79 -30.15 32.24
CA ARG A 389 -2.47 -29.89 33.65
C ARG A 389 -2.75 -31.08 34.58
N ALA A 390 -3.55 -32.06 34.16
CA ALA A 390 -3.99 -33.18 35.01
C ALA A 390 -2.93 -34.29 35.20
N THR A 391 -1.78 -34.20 34.55
CA THR A 391 -0.77 -35.28 34.48
C THR A 391 0.52 -35.00 35.23
N VAL A 392 0.49 -34.23 36.33
CA VAL A 392 1.66 -34.08 37.22
C VAL A 392 1.52 -35.06 38.39
N SER A 393 2.08 -36.26 38.24
CA SER A 393 2.43 -37.12 39.36
C SER A 393 3.61 -36.52 40.14
N VAL A 394 3.44 -36.42 41.46
CA VAL A 394 4.38 -35.95 42.50
C VAL A 394 5.80 -36.50 42.35
#